data_AF-M1DQR7-F1
#
_entry.id   AF-M1DQR7-F1
#
_cell.length_a   1.000
_cell.length_b   1.000
_cell.length_c   1.000
_cell.angle_alpha   90.00
_cell.angle_beta   90.00
_cell.angle_gamma   90.00
#
_symmetry.space_group_name_H-M   'P 1'
#
loop_
_entity.id
_entity.type
_entity.pdbx_description
1 polymer ?
#
loop_
_entity_poly.entity_id
_entity_poly.type
_entity_poly.pdbx_seq_one_letter_code
_entity_poly.pdbx_strand_id
1 'polypeptide(L)'
;MIKSAIAAALAPLQTSIDALTLKVTTCERRQGRSSEVSALQADVASLRRDVDYLKSIDFNDLMIATEDRDAPGEAAAADADAETDEELTAAKEEQNIFGNLSDLVGTFVHPVIQASHAKTSTTASTRPSIAALDVTTPSTDGHYRLQLRVLMPRQEERPHI
;
A
#
# COMPACT_ATOMS: atom_id res chain seq x y z
N MET A 1 26.52 -19.88 1.20
CA MET A 1 26.18 -18.89 2.25
C MET A 1 25.34 -17.73 1.73
N ILE A 2 25.59 -17.22 0.51
CA ILE A 2 24.82 -16.08 -0.03
C ILE A 2 23.34 -16.39 -0.32
N LYS A 3 23.05 -17.54 -0.96
CA LYS A 3 21.66 -17.97 -1.26
C LYS A 3 20.79 -18.09 0.00
N SER A 4 21.35 -18.59 1.11
CA SER A 4 20.65 -18.71 2.39
C SER A 4 20.40 -17.35 3.05
N ALA A 5 21.35 -16.41 2.95
CA ALA A 5 21.19 -15.06 3.51
C ALA A 5 20.09 -14.29 2.76
N ILE A 6 20.05 -14.40 1.42
CA ILE A 6 19.02 -13.78 0.60
C ILE A 6 17.65 -14.38 0.91
N ALA A 7 17.55 -15.72 0.99
CA ALA A 7 16.29 -16.37 1.37
C ALA A 7 15.80 -15.91 2.75
N ALA A 8 16.70 -15.77 3.72
CA ALA A 8 16.38 -15.25 5.05
C ALA A 8 15.90 -13.79 5.02
N ALA A 9 16.44 -12.96 4.12
CA ALA A 9 16.00 -11.58 3.94
C ALA A 9 14.64 -11.45 3.21
N LEU A 10 14.31 -12.40 2.32
CA LEU A 10 13.05 -12.39 1.57
C LEU A 10 11.84 -12.88 2.39
N ALA A 11 12.06 -13.72 3.41
CA ALA A 11 10.97 -14.25 4.24
C ALA A 11 10.20 -13.16 5.02
N PRO A 12 10.86 -12.18 5.69
CA PRO A 12 10.17 -11.04 6.32
C PRO A 12 9.38 -10.18 5.33
N LEU A 13 9.90 -9.98 4.11
CA LEU A 13 9.21 -9.22 3.06
C LEU A 13 7.92 -9.93 2.62
N GLN A 14 8.00 -11.25 2.40
CA GLN A 14 6.83 -12.07 2.06
C GLN A 14 5.75 -11.96 3.15
N THR A 15 6.15 -12.10 4.41
CA THR A 15 5.24 -12.00 5.57
C THR A 15 4.55 -10.65 5.62
N SER A 16 5.28 -9.57 5.32
CA SER A 16 4.74 -8.21 5.29
C SER A 16 3.74 -8.00 4.14
N ILE A 17 4.00 -8.55 2.95
CA ILE A 17 3.09 -8.52 1.81
C ILE A 17 1.79 -9.29 2.12
N ASP A 18 1.88 -10.45 2.75
CA ASP A 18 0.72 -11.26 3.13
C ASP A 18 -0.14 -10.53 4.19
N ALA A 19 0.51 -9.92 5.19
CA ALA A 19 -0.17 -9.11 6.19
C ALA A 19 -0.85 -7.88 5.56
N LEU A 20 -0.20 -7.21 4.60
CA LEU A 20 -0.78 -6.08 3.87
C LEU A 20 -1.98 -6.52 3.02
N THR A 21 -1.86 -7.65 2.32
CA THR A 21 -2.96 -8.25 1.56
C THR A 21 -4.19 -8.50 2.46
N LEU A 22 -3.97 -9.06 3.66
CA LEU A 22 -5.04 -9.29 4.63
C LEU A 22 -5.69 -7.98 5.10
N LYS A 23 -4.90 -6.92 5.33
CA LYS A 23 -5.43 -5.61 5.71
C LYS A 23 -6.25 -4.99 4.58
N VAL A 24 -5.76 -5.02 3.34
CA VAL A 24 -6.47 -4.49 2.15
C VAL A 24 -7.81 -5.19 1.96
N THR A 25 -7.83 -6.53 2.01
CA THR A 25 -9.07 -7.31 1.89
C THR A 25 -10.04 -7.06 3.04
N THR A 26 -9.53 -6.83 4.26
CA THR A 26 -10.36 -6.46 5.41
C THR A 26 -10.96 -5.05 5.24
N CYS A 27 -10.18 -4.09 4.74
CA CYS A 27 -10.65 -2.74 4.43
C CYS A 27 -11.72 -2.76 3.34
N GLU A 28 -11.50 -3.49 2.24
CA GLU A 28 -12.47 -3.67 1.15
C GLU A 28 -13.81 -4.19 1.67
N ARG A 29 -13.79 -5.16 2.59
CA ARG A 29 -15.01 -5.71 3.21
C ARG A 29 -15.74 -4.73 4.12
N ARG A 30 -15.04 -3.81 4.78
CA ARG A 30 -15.62 -2.85 5.74
C ARG A 30 -16.09 -1.56 5.08
N GLN A 31 -15.34 -1.06 4.12
CA GLN A 31 -15.56 0.25 3.49
C GLN A 31 -16.13 0.13 2.07
N GLY A 32 -16.20 -1.08 1.53
CA GLY A 32 -16.52 -1.33 0.13
C GLY A 32 -15.31 -1.15 -0.78
N ARG A 33 -15.51 -1.38 -2.09
CA ARG A 33 -14.50 -1.09 -3.10
C ARG A 33 -14.44 0.41 -3.36
N SER A 34 -13.40 1.07 -2.84
CA SER A 34 -13.01 2.40 -3.30
C SER A 34 -11.93 2.30 -4.37
N SER A 35 -11.73 3.39 -5.12
CA SER A 35 -10.62 3.52 -6.06
C SER A 35 -9.26 3.38 -5.35
N GLU A 36 -9.13 3.92 -4.15
CA GLU A 36 -7.92 3.84 -3.32
C GLU A 36 -7.59 2.40 -2.91
N VAL A 37 -8.58 1.64 -2.42
CA VAL A 37 -8.39 0.22 -2.06
C VAL A 37 -8.02 -0.61 -3.28
N SER A 38 -8.61 -0.30 -4.44
CA SER A 38 -8.32 -0.99 -5.71
C SER A 38 -6.89 -0.68 -6.21
N ALA A 39 -6.45 0.58 -6.10
CA ALA A 39 -5.09 0.98 -6.43
C ALA A 39 -4.08 0.29 -5.51
N LEU A 40 -4.32 0.33 -4.20
CA LEU A 40 -3.45 -0.34 -3.21
C LEU A 40 -3.39 -1.86 -3.43
N GLN A 41 -4.49 -2.48 -3.83
CA GLN A 41 -4.51 -3.91 -4.18
C GLN A 41 -3.66 -4.20 -5.42
N ALA A 42 -3.67 -3.33 -6.43
CA ALA A 42 -2.82 -3.45 -7.61
C ALA A 42 -1.34 -3.30 -7.25
N ASP A 43 -1.01 -2.36 -6.37
CA ASP A 43 0.36 -2.14 -5.87
C ASP A 43 0.88 -3.36 -5.10
N VAL A 44 0.05 -3.94 -4.22
CA VAL A 44 0.39 -5.19 -3.50
C VAL A 44 0.63 -6.34 -4.48
N ALA A 45 -0.21 -6.45 -5.52
CA ALA A 45 -0.03 -7.46 -6.55
C ALA A 45 1.25 -7.23 -7.38
N SER A 46 1.62 -5.99 -7.65
CA SER A 46 2.90 -5.65 -8.30
C SER A 46 4.09 -6.02 -7.42
N LEU A 47 4.07 -5.61 -6.15
CA LEU A 47 5.14 -5.90 -5.21
C LEU A 47 5.36 -7.41 -5.03
N ARG A 48 4.29 -8.20 -5.05
CA ARG A 48 4.39 -9.66 -5.01
C ARG A 48 5.10 -10.22 -6.23
N ARG A 49 4.81 -9.70 -7.44
CA ARG A 49 5.51 -10.09 -8.67
C ARG A 49 7.00 -9.73 -8.59
N ASP A 50 7.34 -8.57 -8.03
CA ASP A 50 8.73 -8.14 -7.90
C ASP A 50 9.51 -9.03 -6.93
N VAL A 51 8.90 -9.44 -5.81
CA VAL A 51 9.50 -10.39 -4.86
C VAL A 51 9.66 -11.78 -5.49
N ASP A 52 8.68 -12.24 -6.26
CA ASP A 52 8.76 -13.53 -6.95
C ASP A 52 9.82 -13.51 -8.06
N TYR A 53 9.93 -12.40 -8.79
CA TYR A 53 11.02 -12.17 -9.73
C TYR A 53 12.38 -12.21 -9.03
N LEU A 54 12.53 -11.51 -7.90
CA LEU A 54 13.76 -11.50 -7.12
C LEU A 54 14.15 -12.89 -6.60
N LYS A 55 13.17 -13.75 -6.26
CA LYS A 55 13.43 -15.17 -5.91
C LYS A 55 13.86 -16.01 -7.11
N SER A 56 13.40 -15.65 -8.30
CA SER A 56 13.67 -16.39 -9.54
C SER A 56 15.04 -16.11 -10.14
N ILE A 57 15.65 -14.96 -9.82
CA ILE A 57 17.01 -14.64 -10.25
C ILE A 57 17.97 -15.65 -9.61
N ASP A 58 18.70 -16.41 -10.43
CA ASP A 58 19.83 -17.16 -9.92
C ASP A 58 20.94 -16.17 -9.59
N PHE A 59 21.10 -15.88 -8.30
CA PHE A 59 22.18 -15.02 -7.82
C PHE A 59 23.57 -15.55 -8.20
N ASN A 60 23.68 -16.80 -8.63
CA ASN A 60 24.91 -17.33 -9.21
C ASN A 60 25.28 -16.62 -10.52
N ASP A 61 24.30 -16.35 -11.39
CA ASP A 61 24.52 -15.63 -12.65
C ASP A 61 24.89 -14.17 -12.40
N LEU A 62 24.30 -13.56 -11.35
CA LEU A 62 24.61 -12.19 -10.94
C LEU A 62 26.06 -12.06 -10.42
N MET A 63 26.55 -13.05 -9.67
CA MET A 63 27.93 -13.06 -9.16
C MET A 63 28.94 -13.27 -10.30
N ILE A 64 28.67 -14.19 -11.23
CA ILE A 64 29.56 -14.50 -12.37
C ILE A 64 29.75 -13.26 -13.27
N ALA A 65 28.70 -12.46 -13.48
CA ALA A 65 28.78 -11.24 -14.29
C ALA A 65 29.72 -10.15 -13.71
N THR A 66 30.05 -10.22 -12.42
CA THR A 66 30.93 -9.24 -11.76
C THR A 66 32.41 -9.66 -11.71
N GLU A 67 32.72 -10.94 -11.93
CA GLU A 67 34.11 -11.45 -11.89
C GLU A 67 34.84 -11.38 -13.25
N ASP A 68 34.14 -11.19 -14.37
CA ASP A 68 34.75 -11.21 -15.72
C ASP A 68 35.30 -9.84 -16.20
N ARG A 69 35.26 -8.80 -15.36
CA ARG A 69 35.76 -7.46 -15.73
C ARG A 69 37.24 -7.18 -15.41
N ASP A 70 37.92 -8.11 -14.76
CA ASP A 70 39.35 -7.99 -14.45
C ASP A 70 40.25 -8.69 -15.49
N ALA A 71 39.81 -8.79 -16.74
CA ALA A 71 40.75 -9.06 -17.84
C ALA A 71 41.54 -7.76 -18.11
N PRO A 72 42.86 -7.70 -17.82
CA PRO A 72 43.69 -6.56 -18.17
C PRO A 72 43.93 -6.62 -19.68
N GLY A 73 42.94 -6.16 -20.45
CA GLY A 73 43.05 -5.91 -21.88
C GLY A 73 43.92 -4.68 -22.11
N GLU A 74 45.23 -4.90 -21.97
CA GLU A 74 46.33 -4.32 -22.73
C GLU A 74 46.07 -2.97 -23.42
N ALA A 75 46.81 -1.98 -22.93
CA ALA A 75 46.90 -0.63 -23.46
C ALA A 75 47.07 -0.60 -24.99
N ALA A 76 46.03 -0.20 -25.72
CA ALA A 76 46.19 0.51 -26.97
C ALA A 76 45.97 2.00 -26.68
N ALA A 77 47.06 2.67 -26.34
CA ALA A 77 47.16 4.12 -26.32
C ALA A 77 46.82 4.65 -27.73
N ALA A 78 45.63 5.22 -27.89
CA ALA A 78 45.32 6.11 -28.98
C ALA A 78 45.07 7.49 -28.37
N ASP A 79 46.06 8.37 -28.56
CA ASP A 79 45.94 9.81 -28.36
C ASP A 79 44.63 10.31 -28.99
N ALA A 80 43.68 10.70 -28.15
CA ALA A 80 42.56 11.52 -28.55
C ALA A 80 42.58 12.78 -27.67
N ASP A 81 43.37 13.73 -28.15
CA ASP A 81 43.32 15.13 -27.79
C ASP A 81 41.97 15.71 -28.25
N ALA A 82 41.01 15.77 -27.33
CA ALA A 82 39.76 16.48 -27.53
C ALA A 82 39.40 17.21 -26.22
N GLU A 83 39.76 18.49 -26.18
CA GLU A 83 39.15 19.49 -25.30
C GLU A 83 37.64 19.30 -25.30
N THR A 84 37.10 18.82 -24.18
CA THR A 84 35.66 18.89 -23.92
C THR A 84 35.46 19.71 -22.65
N ASP A 85 35.16 20.97 -22.95
CA ASP A 85 34.49 22.03 -22.21
C ASP A 85 33.89 21.66 -20.85
N GLU A 86 34.28 22.48 -19.88
CA GLU A 86 33.91 22.47 -18.49
C GLU A 86 32.48 23.02 -18.30
N GLU A 87 31.46 22.17 -18.25
CA GLU A 87 30.25 22.54 -17.52
C GLU A 87 29.52 21.28 -17.05
N LEU A 88 29.46 21.08 -15.72
CA LEU A 88 28.32 20.50 -14.97
C LEU A 88 28.75 20.13 -13.54
N THR A 89 28.95 21.15 -12.69
CA THR A 89 28.91 20.97 -11.23
C THR A 89 27.59 21.51 -10.68
N ALA A 90 26.49 20.85 -11.03
CA ALA A 90 25.26 20.93 -10.24
C ALA A 90 25.28 19.79 -9.23
N ALA A 91 25.89 20.04 -8.08
CA ALA A 91 25.87 19.17 -6.90
C ALA A 91 24.42 18.99 -6.44
N LYS A 92 23.73 18.02 -7.03
CA LYS A 92 22.38 17.64 -6.65
C LYS A 92 22.45 16.72 -5.44
N GLU A 93 22.51 17.32 -4.26
CA GLU A 93 21.71 16.97 -3.09
C GLU A 93 21.32 15.47 -2.95
N GLU A 94 22.32 14.58 -2.94
CA GLU A 94 22.15 13.16 -2.61
C GLU A 94 22.18 12.94 -1.09
N GLN A 95 21.45 13.76 -0.35
CA GLN A 95 21.22 13.50 1.06
C GLN A 95 19.73 13.49 1.34
N ASN A 96 19.25 12.28 1.62
CA ASN A 96 18.07 11.99 2.43
C ASN A 96 16.82 11.44 1.72
N ILE A 97 16.98 10.57 0.71
CA ILE A 97 15.87 9.71 0.27
C ILE A 97 15.62 8.58 1.30
N PHE A 98 16.65 8.11 2.01
CA PHE A 98 16.55 6.98 2.94
C PHE A 98 16.17 7.34 4.39
N GLY A 99 16.39 8.58 4.87
CA GLY A 99 16.07 8.92 6.27
C GLY A 99 14.58 9.08 6.53
N ASN A 100 13.78 9.48 5.53
CA ASN A 100 12.32 9.61 5.67
C ASN A 100 11.57 8.27 5.81
N LEU A 101 12.20 7.14 5.49
CA LEU A 101 11.55 5.84 5.61
C LEU A 101 11.42 5.38 7.07
N SER A 102 12.33 5.79 7.95
CA SER A 102 12.30 5.42 9.37
C SER A 102 11.18 6.17 10.13
N ASP A 103 10.94 7.43 9.79
CA ASP A 103 9.84 8.22 10.36
C ASP A 103 8.45 7.73 9.90
N LEU A 104 8.36 7.20 8.67
CA LEU A 104 7.13 6.62 8.15
C LEU A 104 6.72 5.35 8.93
N VAL A 105 7.67 4.45 9.21
CA VAL A 105 7.40 3.23 10.00
C VAL A 105 6.99 3.57 11.44
N GLY A 106 7.58 4.59 12.06
CA GLY A 106 7.18 5.06 13.40
C GLY A 106 5.74 5.60 13.44
N THR A 107 5.30 6.28 12.38
CA THR A 107 3.98 6.91 12.31
C THR A 107 2.83 5.88 12.20
N PHE A 108 3.05 4.74 11.54
CA PHE A 108 2.02 3.70 11.41
C PHE A 108 1.90 2.75 12.61
N VAL A 109 2.88 2.74 13.52
CA VAL A 109 2.85 1.89 14.72
C VAL A 109 2.14 2.59 15.89
N HIS A 110 1.89 3.92 15.81
CA HIS A 110 1.37 4.71 16.94
C HIS A 110 -0.11 5.19 16.94
N PRO A 111 -1.03 4.88 16.00
CA PRO A 111 -2.43 5.30 16.12
C PRO A 111 -3.36 4.11 16.47
N VAL A 112 -3.06 3.35 17.53
CA VAL A 112 -3.96 2.27 18.03
C VAL A 112 -4.28 2.38 19.53
N ILE A 113 -3.79 3.40 20.24
CA ILE A 113 -4.06 3.56 21.69
C ILE A 113 -4.89 4.82 22.04
N GLN A 114 -5.23 5.68 21.07
CA GLN A 114 -5.95 6.94 21.39
C GLN A 114 -7.44 6.97 21.07
N ALA A 115 -8.00 5.98 20.37
CA ALA A 115 -9.44 5.93 20.06
C ALA A 115 -10.29 5.19 21.13
N SER A 116 -9.68 4.59 22.15
CA SER A 116 -10.38 3.75 23.12
C SER A 116 -10.76 4.43 24.45
N HIS A 117 -10.43 5.71 24.65
CA HIS A 117 -10.69 6.41 25.92
C HIS A 117 -11.43 7.74 25.76
N ALA A 118 -12.58 7.73 25.10
CA ALA A 118 -13.67 8.67 25.38
C ALA A 118 -14.82 7.89 26.04
N LYS A 119 -14.57 7.50 27.29
CA LYS A 119 -15.51 6.83 28.18
C LYS A 119 -16.63 7.81 28.50
N THR A 120 -17.77 7.60 27.86
CA THR A 120 -19.07 8.21 28.17
C THR A 120 -19.39 7.99 29.65
N SER A 121 -19.12 8.99 30.48
CA SER A 121 -19.62 9.03 31.85
C SER A 121 -21.08 9.50 31.81
N THR A 122 -21.98 8.57 31.52
CA THR A 122 -23.42 8.75 31.72
C THR A 122 -23.74 8.32 33.14
N THR A 123 -23.86 9.28 34.06
CA THR A 123 -24.41 9.07 35.39
C THR A 123 -25.61 9.98 35.65
N ALA A 124 -26.66 9.33 36.16
CA ALA A 124 -27.80 9.87 36.89
C ALA A 124 -28.98 10.47 36.09
N SER A 125 -29.83 9.54 35.65
CA SER A 125 -31.28 9.65 35.63
C SER A 125 -31.82 10.36 36.89
N THR A 126 -32.65 11.40 36.71
CA THR A 126 -33.68 11.78 37.69
C THR A 126 -34.85 12.50 37.02
N ARG A 127 -35.97 11.76 37.00
CA ARG A 127 -37.36 12.20 37.17
C ARG A 127 -38.08 12.88 35.99
N PRO A 128 -39.16 12.26 35.48
CA PRO A 128 -40.05 12.87 34.51
C PRO A 128 -41.02 13.83 35.22
N SER A 129 -41.13 15.06 34.73
CA SER A 129 -42.28 15.91 34.98
C SER A 129 -42.85 16.38 33.65
N ILE A 130 -44.08 15.95 33.43
CA ILE A 130 -44.96 16.30 32.34
C ILE A 130 -45.17 17.82 32.33
N ALA A 131 -44.89 18.46 31.21
CA ALA A 131 -45.60 19.65 30.74
C ALA A 131 -45.53 19.66 29.21
N ALA A 132 -46.71 19.56 28.59
CA ALA A 132 -46.89 19.71 27.16
C ALA A 132 -46.45 21.11 26.72
N LEU A 133 -45.67 21.18 25.64
CA LEU A 133 -45.74 22.33 24.75
C LEU A 133 -45.39 21.89 23.32
N ASP A 134 -46.43 21.97 22.51
CA ASP A 134 -46.45 21.86 21.06
C ASP A 134 -45.62 23.00 20.45
N VAL A 135 -44.65 22.67 19.59
CA VAL A 135 -44.18 23.58 18.53
C VAL A 135 -43.55 22.73 17.43
N THR A 136 -44.16 22.84 16.27
CA THR A 136 -43.77 22.21 15.01
C THR A 136 -42.61 22.98 14.37
N THR A 137 -41.58 22.28 13.88
CA THR A 137 -40.80 22.76 12.72
C THR A 137 -40.42 21.60 11.79
N PRO A 138 -40.52 21.79 10.46
CA PRO A 138 -40.25 20.78 9.44
C PRO A 138 -38.81 20.87 8.91
N SER A 139 -38.38 19.76 8.27
CA SER A 139 -37.41 19.72 7.17
C SER A 139 -35.90 19.59 7.48
N THR A 140 -35.33 18.57 6.82
CA THR A 140 -33.99 18.41 6.19
C THR A 140 -33.40 17.07 6.61
N ASP A 141 -33.85 15.97 6.01
CA ASP A 141 -33.36 15.43 4.72
C ASP A 141 -31.94 14.83 4.84
N GLY A 142 -31.83 13.57 4.42
CA GLY A 142 -30.60 12.77 4.53
C GLY A 142 -30.71 11.40 5.21
N HIS A 143 -31.87 10.74 5.15
CA HIS A 143 -31.99 9.34 5.59
C HIS A 143 -31.61 8.40 4.42
N TYR A 144 -30.35 7.98 4.32
CA TYR A 144 -29.93 6.98 3.34
C TYR A 144 -30.48 5.60 3.71
N ARG A 145 -31.72 5.33 3.31
CA ARG A 145 -32.30 3.99 3.37
C ARG A 145 -31.88 3.23 2.11
N LEU A 146 -30.75 2.52 2.17
CA LEU A 146 -30.32 1.58 1.13
C LEU A 146 -31.34 0.43 1.04
N GLN A 147 -32.34 0.61 0.19
CA GLN A 147 -33.24 -0.45 -0.26
C GLN A 147 -32.45 -1.31 -1.24
N LEU A 148 -31.91 -2.44 -0.75
CA LEU A 148 -31.28 -3.48 -1.55
C LEU A 148 -32.35 -4.16 -2.42
N ARG A 149 -32.67 -3.54 -3.57
CA ARG A 149 -33.58 -4.10 -4.57
C ARG A 149 -32.84 -5.21 -5.30
N VAL A 150 -33.03 -6.44 -4.83
CA VAL A 150 -32.59 -7.66 -5.51
C VAL A 150 -33.28 -7.71 -6.87
N LEU A 151 -32.57 -7.30 -7.93
CA LEU A 151 -33.02 -7.39 -9.30
C LEU A 151 -32.88 -8.85 -9.72
N MET A 152 -33.94 -9.64 -9.54
CA MET A 152 -34.02 -10.99 -10.09
C MET A 152 -33.98 -10.91 -11.63
N PRO A 153 -33.14 -11.72 -12.31
CA PRO A 153 -33.12 -11.77 -13.76
C PRO A 153 -34.46 -12.32 -14.28
N ARG A 154 -35.06 -11.53 -15.18
CA ARG A 154 -36.27 -11.86 -15.92
C ARG A 154 -35.96 -13.10 -16.80
N GLN A 155 -36.49 -14.26 -16.41
CA GLN A 155 -36.47 -15.47 -17.24
C GLN A 155 -37.27 -15.19 -18.51
N GLU A 156 -36.57 -15.18 -19.64
CA GLU A 156 -37.15 -15.03 -20.97
C GLU A 156 -37.66 -16.41 -21.41
N GLU A 157 -38.97 -16.61 -21.35
CA GLU A 157 -39.63 -17.79 -21.94
C GLU A 157 -39.39 -17.79 -23.46
N ARG A 158 -38.66 -18.79 -23.95
CA ARG A 158 -38.62 -19.12 -25.38
C ARG A 158 -39.90 -19.88 -25.73
N PRO A 159 -40.69 -19.44 -26.73
CA PRO A 159 -41.74 -20.26 -27.30
C PRO A 159 -41.13 -21.35 -28.18
N HIS A 160 -41.48 -22.61 -27.89
CA HIS A 160 -41.27 -23.73 -28.80
C HIS A 160 -42.22 -23.61 -29.99
N ILE A 161 -41.67 -23.60 -31.19
CA ILE A 161 -42.35 -23.94 -32.44
C ILE A 161 -41.74 -25.26 -32.91
#